data_AF-A0A314XSY5-F1
#
_entry.id   AF-A0A314XSY5-F1
#
_cell.length_a   1.000
_cell.length_b   1.000
_cell.length_c   1.000
_cell.angle_alpha   90.00
_cell.angle_beta   90.00
_cell.angle_gamma   90.00
#
_symmetry.space_group_name_H-M   'P 1'
#
loop_
_entity.id
_entity.type
_entity.pdbx_description
1 polymer ?
#
loop_
_entity_poly.entity_id
_entity_poly.type
_entity_poly.pdbx_seq_one_letter_code
_entity_poly.pdbx_strand_id
1 'polypeptide(L)'
;MRYMKDFLERTKVRLEDLFESMMKQQAQIRASYAVTIKLKEHEVVKMIMVDATFTFEVRLRASFPSLQKENDRIFGKPWMLRDIIYDMLLLENQVPFFILEYLYFLALANNTVPLETGFPSLS
;
A
#
# COMPACT_ATOMS: atom_id res chain seq x y z
N MET A 1 -6.43 1.44 9.33
CA MET A 1 -7.31 0.25 9.46
C MET A 1 -8.22 0.03 8.25
N ARG A 2 -9.06 0.99 7.79
CA ARG A 2 -10.00 0.77 6.66
C ARG A 2 -9.32 0.33 5.35
N TYR A 3 -8.26 1.01 4.93
CA TYR A 3 -7.56 0.70 3.67
C TYR A 3 -6.83 -0.65 3.70
N MET A 4 -6.14 -0.97 4.80
CA MET A 4 -5.56 -2.30 4.99
C MET A 4 -6.65 -3.39 4.94
N LYS A 5 -7.81 -3.16 5.57
CA LYS A 5 -8.94 -4.09 5.48
C LYS A 5 -9.44 -4.24 4.04
N ASP A 6 -9.60 -3.13 3.32
CA ASP A 6 -10.01 -3.16 1.90
C ASP A 6 -8.98 -3.93 1.04
N PHE A 7 -7.68 -3.79 1.30
CA PHE A 7 -6.62 -4.57 0.63
C PHE A 7 -6.75 -6.08 0.90
N LEU A 8 -6.93 -6.48 2.16
CA LEU A 8 -7.10 -7.89 2.54
C LEU A 8 -8.40 -8.47 1.96
N GLU A 9 -9.50 -7.71 1.98
CA GLU A 9 -10.77 -8.13 1.38
C GLU A 9 -10.68 -8.28 -0.14
N ARG A 10 -9.92 -7.40 -0.79
CA ARG A 10 -9.67 -7.42 -2.22
C ARG A 10 -8.82 -8.63 -2.59
N THR A 11 -7.64 -8.75 -1.99
CA THR A 11 -6.67 -9.83 -2.29
C THR A 11 -7.06 -11.18 -1.72
N LYS A 12 -7.97 -11.27 -0.74
CA LYS A 12 -8.25 -12.53 -0.01
C LYS A 12 -7.03 -13.10 0.73
N VAL A 13 -5.95 -12.34 0.84
CA VAL A 13 -4.79 -12.71 1.66
C VAL A 13 -5.19 -12.60 3.13
N ARG A 14 -4.81 -13.59 3.95
CA ARG A 14 -5.03 -13.52 5.40
C ARG A 14 -4.03 -12.55 6.01
N LEU A 15 -4.44 -11.85 7.06
CA LEU A 15 -3.59 -10.89 7.77
C LEU A 15 -2.30 -11.56 8.26
N GLU A 16 -2.42 -12.79 8.75
CA GLU A 16 -1.33 -13.60 9.28
C GLU A 16 -0.33 -13.96 8.18
N ASP A 17 -0.81 -14.37 7.00
CA ASP A 17 0.06 -14.73 5.87
C ASP A 17 0.83 -13.51 5.35
N LEU A 18 0.17 -12.35 5.29
CA LEU A 18 0.80 -11.09 4.93
C LEU A 18 1.88 -10.72 5.94
N PHE A 19 1.55 -10.77 7.23
CA PHE A 19 2.47 -10.45 8.31
C PHE A 19 3.69 -11.39 8.33
N GLU A 20 3.48 -12.71 8.24
CA GLU A 20 4.56 -13.70 8.18
C GLU A 20 5.46 -13.50 6.96
N SER A 21 4.89 -13.16 5.82
CA SER A 21 5.66 -12.91 4.59
C SER A 21 6.53 -11.66 4.72
N MET A 22 5.99 -10.58 5.29
CA MET A 22 6.76 -9.36 5.54
C MET A 22 7.78 -9.54 6.69
N MET A 23 7.50 -10.39 7.68
CA MET A 23 8.46 -10.77 8.72
C MET A 23 9.70 -11.42 8.15
N LYS A 24 9.58 -12.25 7.11
CA LYS A 24 10.74 -12.84 6.40
C LYS A 24 11.61 -11.78 5.73
N GLN A 25 11.05 -10.60 5.43
CA GLN A 25 11.74 -9.48 4.80
C GLN A 25 12.20 -8.41 5.80
N GLN A 26 12.02 -8.61 7.11
CA GLN A 26 12.28 -7.58 8.13
C GLN A 26 13.69 -6.99 8.07
N ALA A 27 14.71 -7.82 7.79
CA ALA A 27 16.09 -7.38 7.72
C ALA A 27 16.31 -6.43 6.53
N GLN A 28 15.70 -6.74 5.39
CA GLN A 28 15.75 -5.90 4.18
C GLN A 28 14.94 -4.61 4.37
N ILE A 29 13.79 -4.69 5.06
CA ILE A 29 13.00 -3.51 5.45
C ILE A 29 13.88 -2.57 6.27
N ARG A 30 14.57 -3.07 7.30
CA ARG A 30 15.46 -2.27 8.14
C ARG A 30 16.65 -1.69 7.37
N ALA A 31 17.26 -2.50 6.49
CA ALA A 31 18.37 -2.07 5.65
C ALA A 31 17.98 -0.97 4.65
N SER A 32 16.69 -0.76 4.39
CA SER A 32 16.20 0.32 3.53
C SER A 32 16.27 1.69 4.19
N TYR A 33 16.51 1.76 5.50
CA TYR A 33 16.62 3.01 6.25
C TYR A 33 18.07 3.27 6.66
N ALA A 34 18.53 4.50 6.43
CA ALA A 34 19.89 4.93 6.81
C ALA A 34 20.08 5.05 8.34
N VAL A 35 18.99 5.08 9.10
CA VAL A 35 18.99 5.25 10.55
C VAL A 35 18.70 3.92 11.25
N THR A 36 19.41 3.65 12.35
CA THR A 36 19.14 2.48 13.19
C THR A 36 17.77 2.57 13.86
N ILE A 37 16.86 1.69 13.44
CA ILE A 37 15.52 1.60 14.02
C ILE A 37 15.57 0.81 15.33
N LYS A 38 15.33 1.49 16.46
CA LYS A 38 15.35 0.90 17.82
C LYS A 38 14.08 0.13 18.22
N LEU A 39 13.16 -0.08 17.29
CA LEU A 39 11.94 -0.86 17.49
C LEU A 39 12.23 -2.36 17.40
N LYS A 40 11.34 -3.21 17.92
CA LYS A 40 11.42 -4.66 17.70
C LYS A 40 11.05 -5.02 16.26
N GLU A 41 11.53 -6.15 15.76
CA GLU A 41 11.30 -6.61 14.38
C GLU A 41 9.81 -6.59 14.01
N HIS A 42 8.95 -7.18 14.85
CA HIS A 42 7.52 -7.22 14.61
C HIS A 42 6.85 -5.84 14.62
N GLU A 43 7.39 -4.86 15.35
CA GLU A 43 6.85 -3.50 15.40
C GLU A 43 7.14 -2.77 14.09
N VAL A 44 8.37 -2.91 13.58
CA VAL A 44 8.74 -2.38 12.26
C VAL A 44 7.86 -2.99 11.18
N VAL A 45 7.68 -4.31 11.18
CA VAL A 45 6.84 -4.97 10.18
C VAL A 45 5.38 -4.52 10.27
N LYS A 46 4.82 -4.40 11.48
CA LYS A 46 3.44 -3.89 11.65
C LYS A 46 3.28 -2.47 11.09
N MET A 47 4.22 -1.58 11.41
CA MET A 47 4.20 -0.19 10.93
C MET A 47 4.23 -0.17 9.39
N ILE A 48 5.21 -0.83 8.79
CA ILE A 48 5.38 -0.88 7.33
C ILE A 48 4.21 -1.58 6.65
N MET A 49 3.63 -2.63 7.23
CA MET A 49 2.45 -3.30 6.67
C MET A 49 1.23 -2.36 6.61
N VAL A 50 0.97 -1.60 7.67
CA VAL A 50 -0.13 -0.63 7.68
C VAL A 50 0.10 0.48 6.65
N ASP A 51 1.31 1.03 6.61
CA ASP A 51 1.64 2.15 5.73
C ASP A 51 1.69 1.73 4.27
N ALA A 52 2.24 0.54 3.98
CA ALA A 52 2.34 0.00 2.63
C ALA A 52 0.97 -0.35 2.06
N THR A 53 0.11 -1.04 2.83
CA THR A 53 -1.25 -1.38 2.36
C THR A 53 -2.13 -0.15 2.19
N PHE A 54 -1.97 0.86 3.06
CA PHE A 54 -2.63 2.15 2.89
C PHE A 54 -2.16 2.87 1.62
N THR A 55 -0.85 3.01 1.44
CA THR A 55 -0.24 3.66 0.27
C THR A 55 -0.65 2.96 -1.02
N PHE A 56 -0.62 1.63 -1.04
CA PHE A 56 -1.04 0.83 -2.18
C PHE A 56 -2.51 1.08 -2.55
N GLU A 57 -3.44 0.98 -1.59
CA GLU A 57 -4.87 1.17 -1.87
C GLU A 57 -5.23 2.61 -2.25
N VAL A 58 -4.58 3.61 -1.65
CA VAL A 58 -4.75 5.01 -2.06
C VAL A 58 -4.29 5.21 -3.50
N ARG A 59 -3.10 4.71 -3.86
CA ARG A 59 -2.62 4.80 -5.25
C ARG A 59 -3.52 4.03 -6.21
N LEU A 60 -3.96 2.84 -5.84
CA LEU A 60 -4.86 2.03 -6.65
C LEU A 60 -6.17 2.78 -6.95
N ARG A 61 -6.80 3.39 -5.95
CA ARG A 61 -8.05 4.16 -6.13
C ARG A 61 -7.84 5.49 -6.86
N ALA A 62 -6.67 6.10 -6.72
CA ALA A 62 -6.30 7.29 -7.49
C ALA A 62 -6.16 6.95 -8.99
N SER A 63 -5.56 5.79 -9.31
CA SER A 63 -5.41 5.32 -10.69
C SER A 63 -6.72 4.79 -11.29
N PHE A 64 -7.59 4.17 -10.48
CA PHE A 64 -8.85 3.59 -10.94
C PHE A 64 -10.03 4.21 -10.19
N PRO A 65 -10.64 5.28 -10.73
CA PRO A 65 -11.80 5.93 -10.12
C PRO A 65 -12.99 4.99 -9.88
N SER A 66 -13.13 3.93 -10.67
CA SER A 66 -14.15 2.88 -10.48
C SER A 66 -14.04 2.12 -9.16
N LEU A 67 -12.87 2.17 -8.49
CA LEU A 67 -12.64 1.56 -7.18
C LEU A 67 -12.93 2.52 -6.01
N GLN A 68 -13.23 3.78 -6.30
CA GLN A 68 -13.59 4.77 -5.29
C GLN A 68 -15.03 4.51 -4.81
N LYS A 69 -15.21 4.35 -3.50
CA LYS A 69 -16.55 4.23 -2.89
C LYS A 69 -17.17 5.64 -2.76
N GLU A 70 -18.47 5.81 -3.00
CA GLU A 70 -19.16 7.12 -2.89
C GLU A 70 -18.93 7.82 -1.53
N ASN A 71 -18.75 7.05 -0.46
CA ASN A 71 -18.45 7.55 0.88
C ASN A 71 -16.96 7.42 1.26
N ASP A 72 -16.04 7.52 0.30
CA ASP A 72 -14.62 7.61 0.59
C ASP A 72 -14.25 9.02 1.05
N ARG A 73 -13.83 9.12 2.31
CA ARG A 73 -13.52 10.40 2.97
C ARG A 73 -12.34 11.12 2.32
N ILE A 74 -11.43 10.37 1.68
CA ILE A 74 -10.21 10.91 1.06
C ILE A 74 -10.52 11.40 -0.35
N PHE A 75 -11.20 10.59 -1.17
CA PHE A 75 -11.48 10.93 -2.56
C PHE A 75 -12.67 11.89 -2.72
N GLY A 76 -13.58 11.95 -1.75
CA GLY A 76 -14.65 12.95 -1.72
C GLY A 76 -14.20 14.37 -1.36
N LYS A 77 -12.91 14.58 -1.04
CA LYS A 77 -12.33 15.88 -0.63
C LYS A 77 -10.97 16.10 -1.29
N PRO A 78 -10.88 16.85 -2.41
CA PRO A 78 -9.64 17.02 -3.17
C PRO A 78 -8.44 17.54 -2.34
N TRP A 79 -8.70 18.42 -1.37
CA TRP A 79 -7.65 18.92 -0.46
C TRP A 79 -7.08 17.82 0.45
N MET A 80 -7.91 16.88 0.90
CA MET A 80 -7.46 15.77 1.76
C MET A 80 -6.58 14.79 1.00
N LEU A 81 -6.93 14.47 -0.24
CA LEU A 81 -6.08 13.63 -1.09
C LEU A 81 -4.71 14.29 -1.33
N ARG A 82 -4.71 15.60 -1.61
CA ARG A 82 -3.47 16.36 -1.81
C ARG A 82 -2.59 16.34 -0.55
N ASP A 83 -3.17 16.60 0.61
CA ASP A 83 -2.43 16.62 1.89
C ASP A 83 -1.84 15.22 2.20
N ILE A 84 -2.61 14.15 1.95
CA ILE A 84 -2.12 12.76 2.09
C ILE A 84 -0.98 12.45 1.12
N ILE A 85 -1.04 12.91 -0.14
CA ILE A 85 0.05 12.72 -1.10
C ILE A 85 1.31 13.44 -0.61
N TYR A 86 1.20 14.67 -0.09
CA TYR A 86 2.33 15.38 0.48
C TYR A 86 2.91 14.63 1.69
N ASP A 87 2.06 14.15 2.59
CA ASP A 87 2.51 13.35 3.73
C ASP A 87 3.23 12.07 3.28
N MET A 88 2.73 11.37 2.25
CA MET A 88 3.39 10.19 1.68
C MET A 88 4.74 10.49 1.02
N LEU A 89 4.98 11.73 0.57
CA LEU A 89 6.26 12.15 -0.01
C LEU A 89 7.32 12.46 1.05
N LEU A 90 6.91 12.75 2.30
CA LEU A 90 7.85 12.98 3.39
C LEU A 90 8.69 11.73 3.65
N LEU A 91 10.01 11.91 3.79
CA LEU A 91 10.97 10.81 4.03
C LEU A 91 10.59 9.93 5.23
N GLU A 92 9.96 10.52 6.25
CA GLU A 92 9.51 9.82 7.46
C GLU A 92 8.38 8.81 7.18
N ASN A 93 7.58 9.03 6.14
CA ASN A 93 6.46 8.17 5.74
C ASN A 93 6.80 7.25 4.57
N GLN A 94 8.07 7.16 4.16
CA GLN A 94 8.45 6.36 3.01
C GLN A 94 8.46 4.87 3.33
N VAL A 95 7.71 4.13 2.52
CA VAL A 95 7.70 2.66 2.47
C VAL A 95 8.78 2.19 1.50
N PRO A 96 9.56 1.13 1.82
CA PRO A 96 10.53 0.58 0.88
C PRO A 96 9.83 0.08 -0.39
N PHE A 97 10.34 0.46 -1.57
CA PHE A 97 9.69 0.19 -2.85
C PHE A 97 9.40 -1.31 -3.08
N PHE A 98 10.33 -2.19 -2.68
CA PHE A 98 10.17 -3.63 -2.85
C PHE A 98 8.96 -4.21 -2.07
N ILE A 99 8.51 -3.55 -1.00
CA ILE A 99 7.28 -3.92 -0.30
C ILE A 99 6.07 -3.56 -1.15
N LEU A 100 6.06 -2.40 -1.81
CA LEU A 100 4.99 -2.02 -2.72
C LEU A 100 4.95 -2.96 -3.94
N GLU A 101 6.10 -3.36 -4.47
CA GLU A 101 6.18 -4.38 -5.53
C GLU A 101 5.59 -5.72 -5.07
N TYR A 102 5.94 -6.17 -3.86
CA TYR A 102 5.36 -7.39 -3.28
C TYR A 102 3.83 -7.32 -3.16
N LEU A 103 3.29 -6.22 -2.64
CA LEU A 103 1.83 -6.01 -2.56
C LEU A 103 1.17 -5.97 -3.94
N TYR A 104 1.85 -5.39 -4.94
CA TYR A 104 1.37 -5.38 -6.32
C TYR A 104 1.32 -6.79 -6.91
N PHE A 105 2.36 -7.60 -6.72
CA PHE A 105 2.37 -9.00 -7.17
C PHE A 105 1.27 -9.83 -6.50
N LEU A 106 1.04 -9.64 -5.19
CA LEU A 106 -0.09 -10.28 -4.50
C LEU A 106 -1.44 -9.89 -5.10
N ALA A 107 -1.63 -8.58 -5.36
CA ALA A 107 -2.86 -8.07 -5.92
C ALA A 107 -3.09 -8.57 -7.37
N LEU A 108 -2.02 -8.69 -8.16
CA LEU A 108 -2.04 -9.21 -9.53
C LEU A 108 -2.33 -10.72 -9.54
N ALA A 109 -1.65 -11.51 -8.71
CA ALA A 109 -1.83 -12.96 -8.62
C ALA A 109 -3.29 -13.33 -8.28
N ASN A 110 -3.97 -12.47 -7.52
CA ASN A 110 -5.34 -12.69 -7.09
C ASN A 110 -6.37 -12.00 -8.01
N ASN A 111 -5.93 -11.52 -9.19
CA ASN A 111 -6.75 -10.87 -10.23
C ASN A 111 -7.56 -9.67 -9.73
N THR A 112 -6.97 -8.88 -8.84
CA THR A 112 -7.69 -7.82 -8.12
C THR A 112 -7.40 -6.40 -8.59
N VAL A 113 -6.31 -6.25 -9.33
CA VAL A 113 -6.01 -5.03 -10.08
C VAL A 113 -6.77 -5.15 -11.40
N PRO A 114 -7.60 -4.16 -11.78
CA PRO A 114 -8.16 -4.11 -13.11
C PRO A 114 -6.99 -4.08 -14.11
N LEU A 115 -6.77 -5.20 -14.80
CA LEU A 115 -5.93 -5.22 -15.99
C LEU A 115 -6.73 -4.48 -17.05
N GLU A 116 -6.62 -3.15 -17.09
CA GLU A 116 -6.97 -2.47 -18.32
C GLU A 116 -5.98 -2.94 -19.39
N THR A 117 -6.45 -3.86 -20.22
CA THR A 117 -6.05 -3.95 -21.62
C THR A 117 -6.34 -2.59 -22.25
N GLY A 118 -5.42 -1.63 -22.10
CA GLY A 118 -5.67 -0.28 -22.55
C GLY A 118 -4.65 0.72 -22.04
N PHE A 119 -3.46 0.72 -22.63
CA PHE A 119 -2.87 2.04 -22.92
C PHE A 119 -3.95 2.84 -23.66
N PRO A 120 -4.23 4.11 -23.30
CA PRO A 120 -5.05 4.94 -24.15
C PRO A 120 -4.33 5.00 -25.50
N SER A 121 -4.93 4.39 -26.52
CA SER A 121 -4.50 4.60 -27.90
C SER A 121 -4.55 6.11 -28.11
N LEU A 122 -3.39 6.73 -28.31
CA LEU A 122 -3.30 8.05 -28.88
C LEU A 122 -3.91 7.97 -30.29
N SER A 123 -5.18 8.36 -30.39
CA SER A 123 -5.88 8.67 -31.63
C SER A 123 -6.86 9.79 -31.35
#